data_AF-A0AAE2D6V5-F1
#
_entry.id   AF-A0AAE2D6V5-F1
#
_cell.length_a   1.000
_cell.length_b   1.000
_cell.length_c   1.000
_cell.angle_alpha   90.00
_cell.angle_beta   90.00
_cell.angle_gamma   90.00
#
_symmetry.space_group_name_H-M   'P 1'
#
loop_
_entity.id
_entity.type
_entity.pdbx_description
1 polymer ?
#
loop_
_entity_poly.entity_id
_entity_poly.type
_entity_poly.pdbx_seq_one_letter_code
_entity_poly.pdbx_strand_id
1 'polypeptide(L)'
;MCYDVSVSFYYLFTLTCFHTIATVSVNASVEDILEKGTKLLASGKFEEALSLYNDAIGKSPDSYMAYYKRGTAYIALANCRMSLSDFNRALELNPDFIPAKKHRAYVKVRMGKLTEAIEDYESVLNHDSGSTAKIYEIHKLQDQWENARKSFENSEYKEALVLLNKLVESIDFAGELRELRAKCYLNLGEVQKGLQEMRFGVHLTNDNREGLLKISQIMYDAGFAVQAINELRECLRLDQDDKACLSFYRKVNKVAKAITATQEALEAERYSDCIKKAEEIVKFESSNPEYASQANISLCHCHAKSKSAEGVPYCESVVQHFPESTEFQLYQAEAYMNADRFQDAISTYQKVLEHESNNQKAKEGMKKAQKLLKASNRRDYYKILAVPKSASKKDILKAYRKMAAEYHPDRFQGEERAQAEKRFVEISAAKEVLTDDEKRAQFDNGIDPLDLEQQTQNPFGGGGHPFSGFPFAHMHPFEGAHFEFHFG
;
A
#
# COMPACT_ATOMS: atom_id res chain seq x y z
N MET A 1 -0.36 -72.04 44.54
CA MET A 1 0.61 -72.30 45.62
C MET A 1 0.86 -70.96 46.30
N CYS A 2 0.07 -70.59 47.31
CA CYS A 2 0.24 -70.88 48.75
C CYS A 2 1.40 -70.10 49.40
N TYR A 3 1.01 -69.06 50.16
CA TYR A 3 1.54 -68.47 51.41
C TYR A 3 3.06 -68.19 51.53
N ASP A 4 3.54 -67.07 52.09
CA ASP A 4 3.18 -66.60 53.44
C ASP A 4 3.55 -65.12 53.72
N VAL A 5 2.93 -64.60 54.77
CA VAL A 5 2.86 -63.20 55.25
C VAL A 5 3.84 -62.97 56.42
N SER A 6 4.09 -61.68 56.74
CA SER A 6 4.55 -61.13 58.05
C SER A 6 6.08 -60.97 58.21
N VAL A 7 6.66 -59.93 58.80
CA VAL A 7 6.26 -59.03 59.91
C VAL A 7 7.03 -57.70 59.80
N SER A 8 6.33 -56.57 59.98
CA SER A 8 6.89 -55.27 60.38
C SER A 8 7.48 -55.36 61.78
N PHE A 9 8.72 -54.92 62.02
CA PHE A 9 9.15 -54.25 63.26
C PHE A 9 10.65 -53.98 63.15
N TYR A 10 11.04 -52.72 63.00
CA TYR A 10 12.18 -52.06 63.65
C TYR A 10 12.32 -50.65 63.06
N TYR A 11 11.38 -49.82 63.48
CA TYR A 11 11.56 -48.38 63.56
C TYR A 11 12.54 -48.09 64.71
N LEU A 12 13.34 -47.03 64.53
CA LEU A 12 14.11 -46.26 65.53
C LEU A 12 15.54 -46.72 65.90
N PHE A 13 16.42 -45.71 65.89
CA PHE A 13 17.84 -45.67 66.24
C PHE A 13 18.77 -46.32 65.20
N THR A 14 19.52 -45.60 64.37
CA THR A 14 20.37 -44.46 64.72
C THR A 14 20.45 -43.44 63.58
N LEU A 15 19.92 -42.27 63.88
CA LEU A 15 20.29 -40.99 63.28
C LEU A 15 21.80 -40.72 63.50
N THR A 16 22.33 -39.81 62.69
CA THR A 16 23.64 -39.14 62.79
C THR A 16 24.84 -39.83 62.16
N CYS A 17 24.80 -40.00 60.84
CA CYS A 17 25.97 -39.67 60.03
C CYS A 17 25.51 -38.88 58.80
N PHE A 18 24.84 -37.75 59.06
CA PHE A 18 24.84 -36.64 58.11
C PHE A 18 26.30 -36.27 57.92
N HIS A 19 26.88 -36.66 56.79
CA HIS A 19 27.97 -35.91 56.21
C HIS A 19 27.42 -34.49 56.06
N THR A 20 27.87 -33.62 56.95
CA THR A 20 27.83 -32.18 56.78
C THR A 20 28.58 -31.87 55.48
N ILE A 21 27.86 -31.93 54.36
CA ILE A 21 28.09 -30.94 53.32
C ILE A 21 27.71 -29.65 54.01
N ALA A 22 28.69 -29.01 54.65
CA ALA A 22 28.65 -27.58 54.84
C ALA A 22 28.50 -27.01 53.44
N THR A 23 27.25 -26.81 53.00
CA THR A 23 26.95 -25.73 52.10
C THR A 23 27.40 -24.50 52.86
N VAL A 24 28.67 -24.12 52.67
CA VAL A 24 29.09 -22.75 52.88
C VAL A 24 28.22 -21.99 51.89
N SER A 25 27.03 -21.59 52.32
CA SER A 25 26.35 -20.47 51.70
C SER A 25 27.32 -19.34 51.95
N VAL A 26 28.18 -19.09 50.96
CA VAL A 26 28.90 -17.83 50.89
C VAL A 26 27.77 -16.82 50.81
N ASN A 27 27.40 -16.26 51.96
CA ASN A 27 26.58 -15.06 52.03
C ASN A 27 27.50 -13.97 51.48
N ALA A 28 27.60 -13.94 50.14
CA ALA A 28 28.32 -12.90 49.44
C ALA A 28 27.74 -11.59 49.94
N SER A 29 28.64 -10.73 50.44
CA SER A 29 28.27 -9.41 50.93
C SER A 29 27.64 -8.63 49.77
N VAL A 30 26.86 -7.60 50.10
CA VAL A 30 26.27 -6.75 49.06
C VAL A 30 27.39 -6.13 48.22
N GLU A 31 28.50 -5.74 48.85
CA GLU A 31 29.70 -5.23 48.21
C GLU A 31 30.29 -6.22 47.18
N ASP A 32 30.43 -7.50 47.53
CA ASP A 32 30.95 -8.53 46.61
C ASP A 32 30.05 -8.68 45.36
N ILE A 33 28.73 -8.63 45.57
CA ILE A 33 27.74 -8.72 44.49
C ILE A 33 27.84 -7.52 43.57
N LEU A 34 27.99 -6.32 44.14
CA LEU A 34 28.16 -5.07 43.37
C LEU A 34 29.47 -5.05 42.58
N GLU A 35 30.56 -5.55 43.15
CA GLU A 35 31.85 -5.64 42.45
C GLU A 35 31.76 -6.63 41.28
N LYS A 36 31.17 -7.81 41.52
CA LYS A 36 30.94 -8.81 40.47
C LYS A 36 30.04 -8.25 39.36
N GLY A 37 28.94 -7.57 39.72
CA GLY A 37 28.06 -6.88 38.77
C GLY A 37 28.82 -5.83 37.95
N THR A 38 29.72 -5.07 38.58
CA THR A 38 30.54 -4.06 37.89
C THR A 38 31.48 -4.71 36.86
N LYS A 39 32.11 -5.84 37.20
CA LYS A 39 32.97 -6.59 36.28
C LYS A 39 32.19 -7.15 35.08
N LEU A 40 30.99 -7.67 35.32
CA LEU A 40 30.11 -8.17 34.25
C LEU A 40 29.65 -7.04 33.33
N LEU A 41 29.28 -5.88 33.91
CA LEU A 41 28.91 -4.70 33.15
C LEU A 41 30.07 -4.24 32.24
N ALA A 42 31.28 -4.16 32.79
CA ALA A 42 32.48 -3.81 32.03
C ALA A 42 32.82 -4.84 30.92
N SER A 43 32.39 -6.08 31.09
CA SER A 43 32.56 -7.17 30.11
C SER A 43 31.41 -7.24 29.08
N GLY A 44 30.47 -6.29 29.09
CA GLY A 44 29.32 -6.26 28.19
C GLY A 44 28.20 -7.25 28.53
N LYS A 45 28.26 -7.93 29.69
CA LYS A 45 27.25 -8.88 30.15
C LYS A 45 26.15 -8.16 30.94
N PHE A 46 25.37 -7.34 30.24
CA PHE A 46 24.43 -6.40 30.84
C PHE A 46 23.30 -7.07 31.64
N GLU A 47 22.68 -8.12 31.12
CA GLU A 47 21.57 -8.83 31.79
C GLU A 47 22.03 -9.52 33.08
N GLU A 48 23.18 -10.21 33.05
CA GLU A 48 23.76 -10.85 34.23
C GLU A 48 24.13 -9.79 35.30
N ALA A 49 24.67 -8.63 34.87
CA ALA A 49 24.97 -7.53 35.78
C ALA A 49 23.70 -6.95 36.43
N LEU A 50 22.63 -6.74 35.65
CA LEU A 50 21.34 -6.28 36.18
C LEU A 50 20.74 -7.27 37.18
N SER A 51 20.83 -8.59 36.91
CA SER A 51 20.40 -9.63 37.83
C SER A 51 21.12 -9.52 39.18
N LEU A 52 22.45 -9.37 39.17
CA LEU A 52 23.22 -9.19 40.40
C LEU A 52 22.87 -7.90 41.13
N TYR A 53 22.62 -6.80 40.41
CA TYR A 53 22.19 -5.57 41.07
C TYR A 53 20.78 -5.67 41.68
N ASN A 54 19.87 -6.42 41.05
CA ASN A 54 18.57 -6.73 41.63
C ASN A 54 18.72 -7.57 42.91
N ASP A 55 19.60 -8.58 42.89
CA ASP A 55 19.91 -9.40 44.07
C ASP A 55 20.52 -8.55 45.21
N ALA A 56 21.42 -7.63 44.87
CA ALA A 56 22.03 -6.70 45.82
C ALA A 56 20.97 -5.80 46.50
N ILE A 57 20.02 -5.28 45.73
CA ILE A 57 18.89 -4.48 46.24
C ILE A 57 17.93 -5.34 47.07
N GLY A 58 17.68 -6.58 46.67
CA GLY A 58 16.87 -7.53 47.45
C GLY A 58 17.49 -7.86 48.81
N LYS A 59 18.83 -7.93 48.89
CA LYS A 59 19.56 -8.15 50.15
C LYS A 59 19.68 -6.89 51.01
N SER A 60 19.85 -5.71 50.42
CA SER A 60 19.93 -4.44 51.12
C SER A 60 19.14 -3.35 50.37
N PRO A 61 17.84 -3.18 50.69
CA PRO A 61 16.98 -2.19 50.07
C PRO A 61 17.37 -0.72 50.34
N ASP A 62 18.25 -0.48 51.31
CA ASP A 62 18.73 0.87 51.67
C ASP A 62 20.12 1.17 51.10
N SER A 63 20.68 0.26 50.29
CA SER A 63 21.98 0.47 49.65
C SER A 63 21.88 1.43 48.47
N TYR A 64 22.15 2.72 48.71
CA TYR A 64 22.20 3.75 47.65
C TYR A 64 23.18 3.38 46.52
N MET A 65 24.27 2.67 46.84
CA MET A 65 25.27 2.23 45.86
C MET A 65 24.69 1.16 44.92
N ALA A 66 23.84 0.26 45.41
CA ALA A 66 23.21 -0.75 44.57
C ALA A 66 22.28 -0.12 43.53
N TYR A 67 21.45 0.84 43.93
CA TYR A 67 20.64 1.63 43.00
C TYR A 67 21.50 2.41 42.02
N TYR A 68 22.54 3.11 42.48
CA TYR A 68 23.44 3.85 41.60
C TYR A 68 24.08 2.96 40.52
N LYS A 69 24.62 1.79 40.92
CA LYS A 69 25.26 0.84 40.00
C LYS A 69 24.26 0.29 38.98
N ARG A 70 23.05 -0.07 39.42
CA ARG A 70 21.98 -0.49 38.51
C ARG A 70 21.56 0.63 37.56
N GLY A 71 21.44 1.86 38.06
CA GLY A 71 21.16 3.05 37.27
C GLY A 71 22.20 3.28 36.18
N THR A 72 23.49 3.11 36.48
CA THR A 72 24.57 3.20 35.47
C THR A 72 24.52 2.07 34.44
N ALA A 73 24.13 0.86 34.83
CA ALA A 73 23.90 -0.23 33.89
C ALA A 73 22.73 0.08 32.95
N TYR A 74 21.66 0.69 33.45
CA TYR A 74 20.56 1.16 32.61
C TYR A 74 20.97 2.28 31.64
N ILE A 75 21.94 3.15 31.98
CA ILE A 75 22.51 4.10 31.00
C ILE A 75 23.14 3.34 29.83
N ALA A 76 23.96 2.32 30.12
CA ALA A 76 24.65 1.53 29.08
C ALA A 76 23.68 0.78 28.17
N LEU A 77 22.51 0.40 28.69
CA LEU A 77 21.40 -0.18 27.93
C LEU A 77 20.46 0.85 27.28
N ALA A 78 20.80 2.14 27.38
CA ALA A 78 19.99 3.25 26.92
C ALA A 78 18.55 3.28 27.51
N ASN A 79 18.34 2.69 28.69
CA ASN A 79 17.08 2.72 29.41
C ASN A 79 17.05 3.93 30.38
N CYS A 80 16.89 5.14 29.82
CA CYS A 80 16.92 6.38 30.58
C CYS A 80 15.86 6.46 31.68
N ARG A 81 14.68 5.86 31.47
CA ARG A 81 13.61 5.84 32.47
C ARG A 81 14.00 5.07 33.73
N MET A 82 14.44 3.82 33.57
CA MET A 82 14.82 2.99 34.73
C MET A 82 16.06 3.58 35.42
N SER A 83 16.99 4.13 34.63
CA SER A 83 18.15 4.85 35.14
C SER A 83 17.77 6.07 36.00
N LEU A 84 16.85 6.91 35.54
CA LEU A 84 16.35 8.07 36.29
C LEU A 84 15.69 7.66 37.60
N SER A 85 14.86 6.61 37.58
CA SER A 85 14.23 6.06 38.80
C SER A 85 15.27 5.62 39.83
N ASP A 86 16.31 4.91 39.39
CA ASP A 86 17.35 4.41 40.28
C ASP A 86 18.23 5.54 40.84
N PHE A 87 18.56 6.56 40.05
CA PHE A 87 19.30 7.71 40.57
C PHE A 87 18.48 8.56 41.53
N ASN A 88 17.17 8.72 41.29
CA ASN A 88 16.29 9.34 42.27
C ASN A 88 16.32 8.57 43.59
N ARG A 89 16.18 7.25 43.55
CA ARG A 89 16.22 6.42 44.75
C ARG A 89 17.58 6.47 45.46
N ALA A 90 18.68 6.46 44.71
CA ALA A 90 20.02 6.62 45.28
C ALA A 90 20.20 7.97 45.99
N LEU A 91 19.63 9.05 45.44
CA LEU A 91 19.70 10.40 46.03
C LEU A 91 18.70 10.63 47.17
N GLU A 92 17.59 9.89 47.21
CA GLU A 92 16.72 9.83 48.40
C GLU A 92 17.47 9.22 49.59
N LEU A 93 18.26 8.17 49.35
CA LEU A 93 19.04 7.46 50.37
C LEU A 93 20.33 8.21 50.75
N ASN A 94 20.97 8.88 49.79
CA ASN A 94 22.16 9.70 50.00
C ASN A 94 22.12 10.99 49.14
N PRO A 95 21.58 12.09 49.68
CA PRO A 95 21.40 13.34 48.93
C PRO A 95 22.70 14.00 48.47
N ASP A 96 23.83 13.76 49.14
CA ASP A 96 25.11 14.40 48.85
C ASP A 96 25.97 13.61 47.86
N PHE A 97 25.42 12.52 47.30
CA PHE A 97 26.16 11.67 46.38
C PHE A 97 26.30 12.30 44.98
N ILE A 98 27.35 13.12 44.81
CA ILE A 98 27.67 13.89 43.60
C ILE A 98 27.65 13.04 42.31
N PRO A 99 28.23 11.83 42.25
CA PRO A 99 28.19 11.02 41.03
C PRO A 99 26.77 10.67 40.57
N ALA A 100 25.84 10.44 41.49
CA ALA A 100 24.43 10.20 41.14
C ALA A 100 23.75 11.47 40.63
N LYS A 101 24.01 12.65 41.21
CA LYS A 101 23.51 13.93 40.69
C LYS A 101 23.97 14.17 39.25
N LYS A 102 25.27 13.98 38.97
CA LYS A 102 25.83 14.13 37.60
C LYS A 102 25.23 13.16 36.60
N HIS A 103 25.12 11.88 36.96
CA HIS A 103 24.51 10.89 36.06
C HIS A 103 23.01 11.11 35.88
N ARG A 104 22.30 11.55 36.92
CA ARG A 104 20.90 11.97 36.81
C ARG A 104 20.74 13.15 35.86
N ALA A 105 21.59 14.17 35.98
CA ALA A 105 21.60 15.32 35.08
C ALA A 105 21.84 14.88 33.63
N TYR A 106 22.83 14.02 33.38
CA TYR A 106 23.09 13.45 32.06
C TYR A 106 21.88 12.70 31.48
N VAL A 107 21.21 11.85 32.27
CA VAL A 107 20.00 11.14 31.85
C VAL A 107 18.86 12.11 31.57
N LYS A 108 18.68 13.13 32.41
CA LYS A 108 17.68 14.20 32.21
C LYS A 108 17.93 14.96 30.90
N VAL A 109 19.19 15.28 30.55
CA VAL A 109 19.53 15.87 29.25
C VAL A 109 19.02 14.99 28.12
N ARG A 110 19.38 13.70 28.11
CA ARG A 110 18.95 12.76 27.06
C ARG A 110 17.43 12.66 26.93
N MET A 111 16.71 12.78 28.03
CA MET A 111 15.24 12.78 28.06
C MET A 111 14.61 14.13 27.68
N GLY A 112 15.40 15.16 27.39
CA GLY A 112 14.92 16.52 27.08
C GLY A 112 14.52 17.34 28.31
N LYS A 113 14.74 16.84 29.53
CA LYS A 113 14.45 17.53 30.80
C LYS A 113 15.57 18.53 31.13
N LEU A 114 15.78 19.50 30.24
CA LEU A 114 16.96 20.37 30.23
C LEU A 114 17.06 21.25 31.49
N THR A 115 15.96 21.84 31.94
CA THR A 115 15.94 22.68 33.15
C THR A 115 16.28 21.88 34.40
N GLU A 116 15.65 20.71 34.57
CA GLU A 116 15.94 19.82 35.71
C GLU A 116 17.38 19.28 35.70
N ALA A 117 18.02 19.20 34.52
CA ALA A 117 19.41 18.80 34.38
C ALA A 117 20.37 19.91 34.80
N ILE A 118 20.04 21.17 34.46
CA ILE A 118 20.79 22.35 34.91
C ILE A 118 20.80 22.39 36.44
N GLU A 119 19.63 22.26 37.08
CA GLU A 119 19.51 22.24 38.55
C GLU A 119 20.44 21.20 39.21
N ASP A 120 20.51 19.99 38.65
CA ASP A 120 21.39 18.93 39.16
C ASP A 120 22.87 19.29 38.99
N TYR A 121 23.26 19.87 37.85
CA TYR A 121 24.64 20.32 37.62
C TYR A 121 25.02 21.52 38.48
N GLU A 122 24.10 22.47 38.68
CA GLU A 122 24.28 23.65 39.55
C GLU A 122 24.54 23.22 40.99
N SER A 123 23.79 22.21 41.48
CA SER A 123 23.91 21.71 42.84
C SER A 123 25.27 21.06 43.16
N VAL A 124 26.11 20.79 42.15
CA VAL A 124 27.44 20.18 42.32
C VAL A 124 28.60 21.06 41.84
N LEU A 125 28.33 22.31 41.42
CA LEU A 125 29.35 23.23 40.87
C LEU A 125 30.55 23.44 41.79
N ASN A 126 30.33 23.48 43.11
CA ASN A 126 31.40 23.66 44.10
C ASN A 126 32.36 22.46 44.18
N HIS A 127 31.95 21.31 43.65
CA HIS A 127 32.73 20.06 43.69
C HIS A 127 33.24 19.63 42.32
N ASP A 128 32.66 20.13 41.25
CA ASP A 128 33.01 19.77 39.88
C ASP A 128 32.91 20.99 38.94
N SER A 129 34.04 21.62 38.67
CA SER A 129 34.14 22.74 37.74
C SER A 129 33.75 22.37 36.30
N GLY A 130 33.77 21.07 35.95
CA GLY A 130 33.29 20.59 34.65
C GLY A 130 31.77 20.74 34.45
N SER A 131 31.00 20.90 35.53
CA SER A 131 29.55 21.07 35.47
C SER A 131 29.15 22.40 34.82
N THR A 132 29.97 23.45 34.92
CA THR A 132 29.75 24.74 34.22
C THR A 132 29.70 24.56 32.70
N ALA A 133 30.62 23.76 32.14
CA ALA A 133 30.64 23.49 30.70
C ALA A 133 29.39 22.72 30.25
N LYS A 134 28.90 21.79 31.09
CA LYS A 134 27.65 21.06 30.81
C LYS A 134 26.42 21.96 30.85
N ILE A 135 26.33 22.89 31.79
CA ILE A 135 25.23 23.88 31.82
C ILE A 135 25.25 24.74 30.55
N TYR A 136 26.42 25.22 30.13
CA TYR A 136 26.56 25.97 28.88
C TYR A 136 26.12 25.16 27.64
N GLU A 137 26.50 23.89 27.56
CA GLU A 137 26.03 22.98 26.50
C GLU A 137 24.50 22.84 26.50
N ILE A 138 23.88 22.72 27.69
CA ILE A 138 22.42 22.60 27.83
C ILE A 138 21.70 23.86 27.39
N HIS A 139 22.19 25.06 27.73
CA HIS A 139 21.59 26.30 27.23
C HIS A 139 21.60 26.38 25.71
N LYS A 140 22.69 25.96 25.06
CA LYS A 140 22.76 25.88 23.59
C LYS A 140 21.72 24.92 23.03
N LEU A 141 21.46 23.79 23.70
CA LEU A 141 20.40 22.86 23.32
C LEU A 141 19.01 23.50 23.46
N GLN A 142 18.76 24.27 24.53
CA GLN A 142 17.51 25.02 24.71
C GLN A 142 17.28 26.03 23.58
N ASP A 143 18.30 26.81 23.22
CA ASP A 143 18.22 27.77 22.12
C ASP A 143 17.93 27.11 20.77
N GLN A 144 18.59 25.98 20.50
CA GLN A 144 18.35 25.20 19.29
C GLN A 144 16.95 24.60 19.24
N TRP A 145 16.44 24.12 20.38
CA TRP A 145 15.09 23.59 20.50
C TRP A 145 14.04 24.66 20.24
N GLU A 146 14.21 25.85 20.81
CA GLU A 146 13.31 26.98 20.59
C GLU A 146 13.32 27.45 19.13
N ASN A 147 14.50 27.52 18.50
CA ASN A 147 14.61 27.86 17.09
C ASN A 147 13.94 26.81 16.18
N ALA A 148 14.10 25.52 16.49
CA ALA A 148 13.43 24.46 15.76
C ALA A 148 11.90 24.58 15.84
N ARG A 149 11.39 24.91 17.03
CA ARG A 149 9.95 25.14 17.25
C ARG A 149 9.44 26.33 16.45
N LYS A 150 10.17 27.46 16.45
CA LYS A 150 9.82 28.65 15.66
C LYS A 150 9.80 28.37 14.16
N SER A 151 10.80 27.67 13.63
CA SER A 151 10.80 27.26 12.21
C SER A 151 9.60 26.36 11.90
N PHE A 152 9.25 25.43 12.78
CA PHE A 152 8.04 24.62 12.61
C PHE A 152 6.76 25.47 12.60
N GLU A 153 6.61 26.41 13.54
CA GLU A 153 5.47 27.33 13.61
C GLU A 153 5.35 28.22 12.37
N ASN A 154 6.48 28.60 11.77
CA ASN A 154 6.56 29.32 10.49
C ASN A 154 6.36 28.43 9.25
N SER A 155 6.03 27.15 9.42
CA SER A 155 5.92 26.15 8.34
C SER A 155 7.22 25.88 7.55
N GLU A 156 8.37 26.24 8.12
CA GLU A 156 9.72 25.98 7.60
C GLU A 156 10.20 24.58 8.03
N TYR A 157 9.49 23.55 7.56
CA TYR A 157 9.67 22.18 8.07
C TYR A 157 11.05 21.58 7.78
N LYS A 158 11.70 21.97 6.68
CA LYS A 158 13.03 21.46 6.31
C LYS A 158 14.09 22.05 7.25
N GLU A 159 14.00 23.34 7.51
CA GLU A 159 14.85 24.10 8.40
C GLU A 159 14.71 23.57 9.84
N ALA A 160 13.47 23.36 10.29
CA ALA A 160 13.17 22.73 11.57
C ALA A 160 13.84 21.35 11.67
N LEU A 161 13.73 20.50 10.64
CA LEU A 161 14.37 19.17 10.64
C LEU A 161 15.90 19.23 10.76
N VAL A 162 16.56 20.21 10.12
CA VAL A 162 18.02 20.36 10.24
C VAL A 162 18.43 20.61 11.69
N LEU A 163 17.69 21.46 12.41
CA LEU A 163 17.94 21.74 13.82
C LEU A 163 17.62 20.51 14.68
N LEU A 164 16.48 19.88 14.43
CA LEU A 164 16.01 18.72 15.20
C LEU A 164 16.94 17.50 15.04
N ASN A 165 17.52 17.28 13.85
CA ASN A 165 18.47 16.20 13.62
C ASN A 165 19.72 16.34 14.49
N LYS A 166 20.22 17.58 14.66
CA LYS A 166 21.36 17.86 15.54
C LYS A 166 21.00 17.64 17.01
N LEU A 167 19.80 18.07 17.40
CA LEU A 167 19.33 17.92 18.78
C LEU A 167 19.22 16.45 19.19
N VAL A 168 18.72 15.58 18.31
CA VAL A 168 18.54 14.14 18.60
C VAL A 168 19.84 13.44 18.97
N GLU A 169 20.99 13.93 18.51
CA GLU A 169 22.30 13.37 18.88
C GLU A 169 22.59 13.52 20.39
N SER A 170 22.00 14.53 21.04
CA SER A 170 22.19 14.83 22.47
C SER A 170 20.95 14.53 23.33
N ILE A 171 19.75 14.71 22.77
CA ILE A 171 18.46 14.54 23.45
C ILE A 171 17.60 13.47 22.76
N ASP A 172 18.17 12.28 22.64
CA ASP A 172 17.64 11.16 21.85
C ASP A 172 16.35 10.53 22.40
N PHE A 173 16.07 10.73 23.69
CA PHE A 173 14.90 10.21 24.40
C PHE A 173 13.88 11.29 24.79
N ALA A 174 13.93 12.45 24.13
CA ALA A 174 12.93 13.50 24.31
C ALA A 174 11.69 13.20 23.46
N GLY A 175 10.58 12.81 24.11
CA GLY A 175 9.33 12.46 23.42
C GLY A 175 8.73 13.62 22.61
N GLU A 176 8.70 14.83 23.17
CA GLU A 176 8.20 16.04 22.50
C GLU A 176 9.01 16.36 21.23
N LEU A 177 10.32 16.17 21.29
CA LEU A 177 11.20 16.35 20.14
C LEU A 177 10.92 15.35 19.03
N ARG A 178 10.75 14.07 19.38
CA ARG A 178 10.40 13.01 18.43
C ARG A 178 9.07 13.32 17.76
N GLU A 179 8.09 13.79 18.52
CA GLU A 179 6.78 14.18 17.99
C GLU A 179 6.91 15.36 17.02
N LEU A 180 7.69 16.40 17.36
CA LEU A 180 7.88 17.54 16.48
C LEU A 180 8.58 17.15 15.17
N ARG A 181 9.62 16.30 15.24
CA ARG A 181 10.28 15.73 14.04
C ARG A 181 9.31 14.94 13.19
N ALA A 182 8.49 14.10 13.81
CA ALA A 182 7.47 13.36 13.10
C ALA A 182 6.51 14.29 12.37
N LYS A 183 6.02 15.35 13.03
CA LYS A 183 5.15 16.36 12.42
C LYS A 183 5.82 17.04 11.23
N CYS A 184 7.11 17.36 11.29
CA CYS A 184 7.83 17.90 10.13
C CYS A 184 7.82 16.94 8.94
N TYR A 185 8.16 15.66 9.16
CA TYR A 185 8.15 14.67 8.08
C TYR A 185 6.76 14.48 7.48
N LEU A 186 5.71 14.44 8.30
CA LEU A 186 4.34 14.33 7.83
C LEU A 186 3.92 15.52 6.97
N ASN A 187 4.26 16.75 7.38
CA ASN A 187 3.98 17.96 6.59
C ASN A 187 4.77 18.02 5.27
N LEU A 188 5.91 17.32 5.19
CA LEU A 188 6.68 17.18 3.96
C LEU A 188 6.22 16.01 3.08
N GLY A 189 5.19 15.27 3.49
CA GLY A 189 4.69 14.07 2.79
C GLY A 189 5.56 12.82 3.00
N GLU A 190 6.58 12.89 3.86
CA GLU A 190 7.47 11.76 4.18
C GLU A 190 6.86 10.85 5.26
N VAL A 191 5.68 10.30 4.97
CA VAL A 191 4.81 9.60 5.94
C VAL A 191 5.55 8.49 6.70
N GLN A 192 6.34 7.68 6.01
CA GLN A 192 7.07 6.56 6.63
C GLN A 192 8.07 7.02 7.69
N LYS A 193 8.83 8.09 7.42
CA LYS A 193 9.77 8.67 8.39
C LYS A 193 9.03 9.28 9.57
N GLY A 194 7.92 9.97 9.30
CA GLY A 194 7.06 10.52 10.35
C GLY A 194 6.54 9.45 11.30
N LEU A 195 6.01 8.35 10.76
CA LEU A 195 5.51 7.23 11.55
C LEU A 195 6.61 6.54 12.37
N GLN A 196 7.82 6.39 11.80
CA GLN A 196 8.97 5.82 12.52
C GLN A 196 9.34 6.65 13.75
N GLU A 197 9.41 7.98 13.61
CA GLU A 197 9.70 8.89 14.73
C GLU A 197 8.59 8.84 15.80
N MET A 198 7.30 8.79 15.40
CA MET A 198 6.20 8.66 16.36
C MET A 198 6.26 7.35 17.12
N ARG A 199 6.48 6.22 16.44
CA ARG A 199 6.60 4.91 17.10
C ARG A 199 7.71 4.89 18.12
N PHE A 200 8.87 5.45 17.76
CA PHE A 200 9.97 5.59 18.71
C PHE A 200 9.54 6.39 19.94
N GLY A 201 8.91 7.56 19.74
CA GLY A 201 8.39 8.40 20.82
C GLY A 201 7.37 7.69 21.72
N VAL A 202 6.46 6.93 21.12
CA VAL A 202 5.43 6.15 21.85
C VAL A 202 6.05 5.10 22.76
N HIS A 203 7.09 4.42 22.30
CA HIS A 203 7.80 3.41 23.09
C HIS A 203 8.70 3.98 24.20
N LEU A 204 8.84 5.30 24.29
CA LEU A 204 9.50 5.94 25.45
C LEU A 204 8.62 5.91 26.70
N THR A 205 7.30 5.71 26.52
CA THR A 205 6.32 5.66 27.61
C THR A 205 5.57 4.32 27.70
N ASN A 206 5.25 3.87 28.93
CA ASN A 206 4.67 2.52 29.15
C ASN A 206 3.15 2.53 28.95
N ASP A 207 2.51 3.68 29.18
CA ASP A 207 1.11 3.94 28.88
C ASP A 207 1.05 5.13 27.93
N ASN A 208 0.94 4.85 26.63
CA ASN A 208 0.81 5.87 25.59
C ASN A 208 -0.27 5.49 24.58
N ARG A 209 -1.44 5.17 25.11
CA ARG A 209 -2.63 4.83 24.33
C ARG A 209 -3.01 5.94 23.35
N GLU A 210 -2.91 7.20 23.78
CA GLU A 210 -3.18 8.37 22.94
C GLU A 210 -2.21 8.44 21.75
N GLY A 211 -0.92 8.20 21.98
CA GLY A 211 0.08 8.15 20.92
C GLY A 211 -0.14 7.01 19.94
N LEU A 212 -0.47 5.80 20.43
CA LEU A 212 -0.83 4.65 19.59
C LEU A 212 -2.06 4.93 18.73
N LEU A 213 -3.10 5.53 19.32
CA LEU A 213 -4.31 5.94 18.59
C LEU A 213 -3.97 6.95 17.49
N LYS A 214 -3.15 7.97 17.79
CA LYS A 214 -2.74 9.00 16.83
C LYS A 214 -1.92 8.43 15.67
N ILE A 215 -0.97 7.54 15.95
CA ILE A 215 -0.23 6.80 14.92
C ILE A 215 -1.20 6.02 14.03
N SER A 216 -2.14 5.32 14.64
CA SER A 216 -3.14 4.52 13.91
C SER A 216 -4.00 5.38 13.00
N GLN A 217 -4.41 6.57 13.44
CA GLN A 217 -5.17 7.52 12.64
C GLN A 217 -4.38 8.01 11.43
N ILE A 218 -3.13 8.42 11.63
CA ILE A 218 -2.25 8.88 10.54
C ILE A 218 -2.00 7.76 9.53
N MET A 219 -1.74 6.55 10.02
CA MET A 219 -1.57 5.37 9.16
C MET A 219 -2.83 5.08 8.35
N TYR A 220 -4.00 5.14 8.99
CA TYR A 220 -5.27 4.93 8.33
C TYR A 220 -5.54 5.99 7.27
N ASP A 221 -5.29 7.27 7.56
CA ASP A 221 -5.51 8.35 6.62
C ASP A 221 -4.59 8.23 5.41
N ALA A 222 -3.37 7.73 5.60
CA ALA A 222 -2.41 7.43 4.53
C ALA A 222 -2.63 6.07 3.83
N GLY A 223 -3.77 5.41 4.02
CA GLY A 223 -4.11 4.17 3.30
C GLY A 223 -3.54 2.87 3.87
N PHE A 224 -2.94 2.90 5.07
CA PHE A 224 -2.28 1.75 5.72
C PHE A 224 -3.17 1.08 6.80
N ALA A 225 -4.45 0.83 6.49
CA ALA A 225 -5.41 0.24 7.45
C ALA A 225 -4.93 -1.10 8.05
N VAL A 226 -4.31 -1.97 7.24
CA VAL A 226 -3.86 -3.30 7.68
C VAL A 226 -2.80 -3.18 8.78
N GLN A 227 -1.85 -2.26 8.61
CA GLN A 227 -0.79 -2.01 9.58
C GLN A 227 -1.31 -1.21 10.79
N ALA A 228 -2.23 -0.26 10.57
CA ALA A 228 -2.82 0.57 11.64
C ALA A 228 -3.53 -0.26 12.72
N ILE A 229 -4.08 -1.42 12.36
CA ILE A 229 -4.74 -2.32 13.32
C ILE A 229 -3.79 -2.84 14.39
N ASN A 230 -2.52 -3.07 14.05
CA ASN A 230 -1.56 -3.59 15.02
C ASN A 230 -1.31 -2.58 16.14
N GLU A 231 -1.22 -1.30 15.79
CA GLU A 231 -1.10 -0.20 16.76
C GLU A 231 -2.35 -0.09 17.65
N LEU A 232 -3.55 -0.29 17.08
CA LEU A 232 -4.79 -0.30 17.85
C LEU A 232 -4.92 -1.53 18.76
N ARG A 233 -4.41 -2.69 18.34
CA ARG A 233 -4.33 -3.88 19.21
C ARG A 233 -3.42 -3.62 20.39
N GLU A 234 -2.28 -2.97 20.18
CA GLU A 234 -1.40 -2.56 21.28
C GLU A 234 -2.08 -1.53 22.19
N CYS A 235 -2.81 -0.55 21.63
CA CYS A 235 -3.60 0.38 22.45
C CYS A 235 -4.59 -0.36 23.36
N LEU A 236 -5.35 -1.29 22.80
CA LEU A 236 -6.34 -2.09 23.53
C LEU A 236 -5.74 -3.13 24.48
N ARG A 237 -4.48 -3.52 24.26
CA ARG A 237 -3.72 -4.35 25.20
C ARG A 237 -3.37 -3.57 26.46
N LEU A 238 -3.12 -2.26 26.34
CA LEU A 238 -2.86 -1.38 27.48
C LEU A 238 -4.14 -1.08 28.27
N ASP A 239 -5.26 -0.85 27.58
CA ASP A 239 -6.59 -0.68 28.19
C ASP A 239 -7.68 -1.25 27.27
N GLN A 240 -8.31 -2.34 27.72
CA GLN A 240 -9.33 -3.06 26.95
C GLN A 240 -10.63 -2.26 26.81
N ASP A 241 -10.89 -1.30 27.71
CA ASP A 241 -12.12 -0.52 27.78
C ASP A 241 -11.95 0.90 27.19
N ASP A 242 -10.80 1.18 26.56
CA ASP A 242 -10.53 2.46 25.91
C ASP A 242 -11.52 2.72 24.76
N LYS A 243 -12.49 3.61 25.00
CA LYS A 243 -13.57 3.89 24.06
C LYS A 243 -13.07 4.45 22.73
N ALA A 244 -12.01 5.24 22.74
CA ALA A 244 -11.48 5.88 21.54
C ALA A 244 -10.78 4.84 20.66
N CYS A 245 -9.91 4.02 21.25
CA CYS A 245 -9.25 2.92 20.54
C CYS A 245 -10.26 1.86 20.07
N LEU A 246 -11.26 1.49 20.87
CA LEU A 246 -12.30 0.54 20.46
C LEU A 246 -13.13 1.04 19.28
N SER A 247 -13.57 2.31 19.33
CA SER A 247 -14.37 2.91 18.27
C SER A 247 -13.59 2.93 16.96
N PHE A 248 -12.34 3.39 17.00
CA PHE A 248 -11.51 3.47 15.81
C PHE A 248 -11.11 2.08 15.29
N TYR A 249 -10.75 1.14 16.18
CA TYR A 249 -10.48 -0.25 15.83
C TYR A 249 -11.63 -0.88 15.03
N ARG A 250 -12.89 -0.68 15.43
CA ARG A 250 -14.05 -1.23 14.70
C ARG A 250 -14.15 -0.69 13.28
N LYS A 251 -13.83 0.59 13.06
CA LYS A 251 -13.79 1.22 11.74
C LYS A 251 -12.67 0.60 10.89
N VAL A 252 -11.43 0.69 11.39
CA VAL A 252 -10.23 0.22 10.68
C VAL A 252 -10.30 -1.28 10.39
N ASN A 253 -10.79 -2.09 11.32
CA ASN A 253 -10.89 -3.55 11.18
C ASN A 253 -11.80 -4.01 10.04
N LYS A 254 -12.86 -3.26 9.71
CA LYS A 254 -13.70 -3.59 8.55
C LYS A 254 -12.94 -3.38 7.24
N VAL A 255 -12.29 -2.23 7.11
CA VAL A 255 -11.52 -1.86 5.91
C VAL A 255 -10.33 -2.80 5.73
N ALA A 256 -9.53 -3.02 6.77
CA ALA A 256 -8.37 -3.90 6.68
C ALA A 256 -8.76 -5.34 6.33
N LYS A 257 -9.85 -5.88 6.92
CA LYS A 257 -10.33 -7.23 6.56
C LYS A 257 -10.75 -7.31 5.09
N ALA A 258 -11.41 -6.27 4.57
CA ALA A 258 -11.76 -6.21 3.16
C ALA A 258 -10.50 -6.16 2.27
N ILE A 259 -9.51 -5.32 2.62
CA ILE A 259 -8.23 -5.25 1.90
C ILE A 259 -7.51 -6.60 1.89
N THR A 260 -7.35 -7.23 3.06
CA THR A 260 -6.69 -8.55 3.16
C THR A 260 -7.43 -9.61 2.35
N ALA A 261 -8.77 -9.65 2.45
CA ALA A 261 -9.57 -10.62 1.70
C ALA A 261 -9.53 -10.39 0.18
N THR A 262 -9.45 -9.13 -0.28
CA THR A 262 -9.24 -8.78 -1.69
C THR A 262 -7.90 -9.32 -2.18
N GLN A 263 -6.83 -9.10 -1.42
CA GLN A 263 -5.49 -9.57 -1.77
C GLN A 263 -5.41 -11.11 -1.80
N GLU A 264 -5.96 -11.78 -0.79
CA GLU A 264 -6.03 -13.26 -0.76
C GLU A 264 -6.84 -13.83 -1.93
N ALA A 265 -7.93 -13.17 -2.32
CA ALA A 265 -8.74 -13.57 -3.48
C ALA A 265 -7.99 -13.35 -4.80
N LEU A 266 -7.23 -12.25 -4.91
CA LEU A 266 -6.41 -11.94 -6.07
C LEU A 266 -5.29 -12.98 -6.25
N GLU A 267 -4.56 -13.30 -5.17
CA GLU A 267 -3.49 -14.31 -5.17
C GLU A 267 -4.02 -15.72 -5.48
N ALA A 268 -5.24 -16.03 -5.04
CA ALA A 268 -5.92 -17.29 -5.35
C ALA A 268 -6.65 -17.30 -6.71
N GLU A 269 -6.52 -16.24 -7.52
CA GLU A 269 -7.20 -16.04 -8.80
C GLU A 269 -8.75 -16.17 -8.74
N ARG A 270 -9.33 -15.95 -7.55
CA ARG A 270 -10.79 -15.95 -7.32
C ARG A 270 -11.36 -14.56 -7.62
N TYR A 271 -11.37 -14.20 -8.90
CA TYR A 271 -11.70 -12.83 -9.32
C TYR A 271 -13.11 -12.36 -8.92
N SER A 272 -14.10 -13.26 -8.88
CA SER A 272 -15.46 -12.91 -8.41
C SER A 272 -15.50 -12.53 -6.93
N ASP A 273 -14.69 -13.18 -6.09
CA ASP A 273 -14.56 -12.84 -4.68
C ASP A 273 -13.74 -11.56 -4.51
N CYS A 274 -12.67 -11.40 -5.30
CA CYS A 274 -11.87 -10.17 -5.33
C CYS A 274 -12.74 -8.94 -5.61
N ILE A 275 -13.60 -8.99 -6.64
CA ILE A 275 -14.49 -7.87 -6.99
C ILE A 275 -15.39 -7.51 -5.81
N LYS A 276 -16.09 -8.50 -5.24
CA LYS A 276 -16.97 -8.29 -4.08
C LYS A 276 -16.23 -7.67 -2.89
N LYS A 277 -15.01 -8.13 -2.61
CA LYS A 277 -14.21 -7.63 -1.49
C LYS A 277 -13.61 -6.24 -1.76
N ALA A 278 -13.25 -5.93 -2.99
CA ALA A 278 -12.81 -4.59 -3.36
C ALA A 278 -13.96 -3.56 -3.30
N GLU A 279 -15.18 -3.93 -3.69
CA GLU A 279 -16.38 -3.09 -3.52
C GLU A 279 -16.70 -2.84 -2.03
N GLU A 280 -16.47 -3.84 -1.16
CA GLU A 280 -16.61 -3.66 0.29
C GLU A 280 -15.67 -2.58 0.84
N ILE A 281 -14.46 -2.42 0.29
CA ILE A 281 -13.52 -1.35 0.68
C ILE A 281 -14.16 0.02 0.44
N VAL A 282 -14.64 0.27 -0.77
CA VAL A 282 -15.29 1.55 -1.15
C VAL A 282 -16.54 1.79 -0.29
N LYS A 283 -17.31 0.74 -0.02
CA LYS A 283 -18.50 0.81 0.84
C LYS A 283 -18.16 1.18 2.29
N PHE A 284 -17.07 0.65 2.83
CA PHE A 284 -16.65 0.92 4.21
C PHE A 284 -15.93 2.26 4.35
N GLU A 285 -15.24 2.71 3.30
CA GLU A 285 -14.49 3.95 3.30
C GLU A 285 -14.48 4.59 1.91
N SER A 286 -15.51 5.40 1.64
CA SER A 286 -15.65 6.16 0.39
C SER A 286 -15.04 7.55 0.46
N SER A 287 -14.71 8.04 1.67
CA SER A 287 -14.29 9.44 1.87
C SER A 287 -12.79 9.64 1.72
N ASN A 288 -12.01 8.58 1.90
CA ASN A 288 -10.56 8.63 1.80
C ASN A 288 -10.11 8.18 0.39
N PRO A 289 -9.38 9.04 -0.35
CA PRO A 289 -8.98 8.76 -1.73
C PRO A 289 -7.98 7.62 -1.86
N GLU A 290 -7.16 7.33 -0.83
CA GLU A 290 -6.19 6.24 -0.86
C GLU A 290 -6.89 4.88 -0.95
N TYR A 291 -7.94 4.67 -0.15
CA TYR A 291 -8.70 3.42 -0.21
C TYR A 291 -9.54 3.30 -1.48
N ALA A 292 -10.09 4.41 -1.98
CA ALA A 292 -10.78 4.42 -3.27
C ALA A 292 -9.83 4.04 -4.41
N SER A 293 -8.60 4.58 -4.41
CA SER A 293 -7.56 4.25 -5.38
C SER A 293 -7.16 2.76 -5.30
N GLN A 294 -6.87 2.25 -4.10
CA GLN A 294 -6.55 0.83 -3.89
C GLN A 294 -7.66 -0.11 -4.35
N ALA A 295 -8.92 0.24 -4.06
CA ALA A 295 -10.08 -0.52 -4.51
C ALA A 295 -10.22 -0.49 -6.04
N ASN A 296 -10.08 0.67 -6.67
CA ASN A 296 -10.16 0.82 -8.13
C ASN A 296 -9.06 0.04 -8.86
N ILE A 297 -7.83 0.03 -8.34
CA ILE A 297 -6.74 -0.80 -8.88
C ILE A 297 -7.13 -2.29 -8.83
N SER A 298 -7.63 -2.75 -7.69
CA SER A 298 -8.06 -4.14 -7.50
C SER A 298 -9.22 -4.51 -8.41
N LEU A 299 -10.22 -3.63 -8.53
CA LEU A 299 -11.40 -3.80 -9.39
C LEU A 299 -10.99 -3.84 -10.86
N CYS A 300 -10.15 -2.92 -11.31
CA CYS A 300 -9.64 -2.92 -12.68
C CYS A 300 -8.98 -4.27 -13.02
N HIS A 301 -8.07 -4.74 -12.17
CA HIS A 301 -7.39 -6.02 -12.36
C HIS A 301 -8.40 -7.18 -12.39
N CYS A 302 -9.25 -7.31 -11.36
CA CYS A 302 -10.14 -8.46 -11.23
C CYS A 302 -11.25 -8.49 -12.30
N HIS A 303 -11.78 -7.35 -12.73
CA HIS A 303 -12.72 -7.30 -13.86
C HIS A 303 -12.05 -7.64 -15.20
N ALA A 304 -10.84 -7.12 -15.46
CA ALA A 304 -10.10 -7.45 -16.67
C ALA A 304 -9.85 -8.97 -16.80
N LYS A 305 -9.47 -9.63 -15.70
CA LYS A 305 -9.20 -11.08 -15.69
C LYS A 305 -10.45 -11.95 -15.65
N SER A 306 -11.53 -11.50 -15.02
CA SER A 306 -12.81 -12.23 -15.01
C SER A 306 -13.61 -12.11 -16.30
N LYS A 307 -13.09 -11.39 -17.31
CA LYS A 307 -13.77 -11.13 -18.59
C LYS A 307 -15.08 -10.35 -18.45
N SER A 308 -15.15 -9.47 -17.45
CA SER A 308 -16.32 -8.61 -17.23
C SER A 308 -16.17 -7.27 -17.95
N ALA A 309 -17.22 -6.83 -18.63
CA ALA A 309 -17.29 -5.51 -19.27
C ALA A 309 -17.41 -4.36 -18.26
N GLU A 310 -17.80 -4.64 -17.02
CA GLU A 310 -18.00 -3.64 -15.95
C GLU A 310 -16.66 -3.05 -15.45
N GLY A 311 -15.52 -3.64 -15.82
CA GLY A 311 -14.19 -3.19 -15.41
C GLY A 311 -13.72 -1.87 -16.02
N VAL A 312 -14.32 -1.47 -17.14
CA VAL A 312 -13.90 -0.31 -17.94
C VAL A 312 -13.78 0.99 -17.12
N PRO A 313 -14.79 1.47 -16.37
CA PRO A 313 -14.69 2.72 -15.62
C PRO A 313 -13.57 2.70 -14.57
N TYR A 314 -13.34 1.54 -13.93
CA TYR A 314 -12.26 1.39 -12.95
C TYR A 314 -10.89 1.50 -13.61
N CYS A 315 -10.69 0.82 -14.75
CA CYS A 315 -9.43 0.87 -15.46
C CYS A 315 -9.15 2.24 -16.11
N GLU A 316 -10.18 2.92 -16.63
CA GLU A 316 -10.04 4.30 -17.12
C GLU A 316 -9.61 5.24 -16.00
N SER A 317 -10.23 5.13 -14.81
CA SER A 317 -9.84 5.90 -13.64
C SER A 317 -8.40 5.61 -13.20
N VAL A 318 -7.99 4.34 -13.15
CA VAL A 318 -6.62 3.94 -12.76
C VAL A 318 -5.58 4.49 -13.75
N VAL A 319 -5.80 4.31 -15.06
CA VAL A 319 -4.85 4.80 -16.08
C VAL A 319 -4.78 6.33 -16.09
N GLN A 320 -5.88 7.04 -15.79
CA GLN A 320 -5.85 8.50 -15.66
C GLN A 320 -4.90 8.97 -14.53
N HIS A 321 -4.83 8.24 -13.41
CA HIS A 321 -3.93 8.57 -12.29
C HIS A 321 -2.51 8.05 -12.49
N PHE A 322 -2.35 6.98 -13.28
CA PHE A 322 -1.07 6.30 -13.52
C PHE A 322 -0.81 6.12 -15.03
N PRO A 323 -0.68 7.22 -15.81
CA PRO A 323 -0.64 7.15 -17.26
C PRO A 323 0.58 6.42 -17.81
N GLU A 324 1.69 6.42 -17.07
CA GLU A 324 2.96 5.79 -17.47
C GLU A 324 3.01 4.28 -17.17
N SER A 325 2.03 3.73 -16.46
CA SER A 325 2.03 2.30 -16.08
C SER A 325 1.56 1.42 -17.24
N THR A 326 2.50 0.72 -17.88
CA THR A 326 2.19 -0.23 -18.95
C THR A 326 1.33 -1.39 -18.46
N GLU A 327 1.48 -1.80 -17.19
CA GLU A 327 0.63 -2.82 -16.57
C GLU A 327 -0.85 -2.39 -16.53
N PHE A 328 -1.13 -1.18 -16.07
CA PHE A 328 -2.51 -0.69 -15.97
C PHE A 328 -3.13 -0.41 -17.34
N GLN A 329 -2.33 0.06 -18.31
CA GLN A 329 -2.75 0.19 -19.70
C GLN A 329 -3.13 -1.19 -20.29
N LEU A 330 -2.40 -2.25 -19.98
CA LEU A 330 -2.74 -3.61 -20.41
C LEU A 330 -4.07 -4.09 -19.80
N TYR A 331 -4.33 -3.85 -18.50
CA TYR A 331 -5.62 -4.17 -17.90
C TYR A 331 -6.77 -3.36 -18.52
N GLN A 332 -6.53 -2.07 -18.84
CA GLN A 332 -7.50 -1.25 -19.54
C GLN A 332 -7.81 -1.81 -20.94
N ALA A 333 -6.79 -2.20 -21.71
CA ALA A 333 -7.00 -2.79 -23.02
C ALA A 333 -7.76 -4.13 -22.92
N GLU A 334 -7.46 -4.97 -21.92
CA GLU A 334 -8.22 -6.18 -21.63
C GLU A 334 -9.68 -5.87 -21.26
N ALA A 335 -9.94 -4.85 -20.44
CA ALA A 335 -11.30 -4.42 -20.10
C ALA A 335 -12.08 -3.92 -21.34
N TYR A 336 -11.44 -3.16 -22.22
CA TYR A 336 -12.04 -2.77 -23.51
C TYR A 336 -12.35 -3.96 -24.41
N MET A 337 -11.45 -4.96 -24.44
CA MET A 337 -11.70 -6.21 -25.17
C MET A 337 -12.91 -6.96 -24.62
N ASN A 338 -13.10 -6.99 -23.30
CA ASN A 338 -14.24 -7.64 -22.65
C ASN A 338 -15.56 -6.88 -22.89
N ALA A 339 -15.49 -5.58 -23.16
CA ALA A 339 -16.63 -4.72 -23.45
C ALA A 339 -16.89 -4.53 -24.96
N ASP A 340 -16.26 -5.34 -25.82
CA ASP A 340 -16.31 -5.24 -27.29
C ASP A 340 -15.90 -3.86 -27.86
N ARG A 341 -15.20 -3.04 -27.07
CA ARG A 341 -14.63 -1.74 -27.47
C ARG A 341 -13.28 -1.94 -28.17
N PHE A 342 -13.27 -2.71 -29.26
CA PHE A 342 -12.03 -3.16 -29.90
C PHE A 342 -11.15 -2.03 -30.44
N GLN A 343 -11.74 -0.92 -30.89
CA GLN A 343 -10.99 0.22 -31.38
C GLN A 343 -10.21 0.93 -30.27
N ASP A 344 -10.84 1.07 -29.10
CA ASP A 344 -10.19 1.62 -27.90
C ASP A 344 -9.08 0.67 -27.41
N ALA A 345 -9.33 -0.64 -27.41
CA ALA A 345 -8.32 -1.64 -27.07
C ALA A 345 -7.09 -1.56 -28.01
N ILE A 346 -7.29 -1.45 -29.33
CA ILE A 346 -6.20 -1.29 -30.30
C ILE A 346 -5.40 -0.03 -30.01
N SER A 347 -6.08 1.11 -29.78
CA SER A 347 -5.40 2.37 -29.45
C SER A 347 -4.57 2.25 -28.17
N THR A 348 -5.11 1.63 -27.12
CA THR A 348 -4.37 1.41 -25.87
C THR A 348 -3.16 0.49 -26.07
N TYR A 349 -3.29 -0.62 -26.82
CA TYR A 349 -2.15 -1.48 -27.12
C TYR A 349 -1.07 -0.78 -27.96
N GLN A 350 -1.46 0.09 -28.90
CA GLN A 350 -0.52 0.91 -29.67
C GLN A 350 0.30 1.82 -28.75
N LYS A 351 -0.35 2.53 -27.82
CA LYS A 351 0.34 3.35 -26.81
C LYS A 351 1.34 2.53 -26.00
N VAL A 352 0.96 1.33 -25.54
CA VAL A 352 1.90 0.44 -24.84
C VAL A 352 3.12 0.11 -25.72
N LEU A 353 2.92 -0.17 -27.01
CA LEU A 353 3.99 -0.52 -27.94
C LEU A 353 4.87 0.67 -28.38
N GLU A 354 4.38 1.90 -28.28
CA GLU A 354 5.19 3.11 -28.49
C GLU A 354 6.28 3.24 -27.42
N HIS A 355 5.96 2.88 -26.17
CA HIS A 355 6.91 2.89 -25.05
C HIS A 355 7.69 1.58 -24.92
N GLU A 356 7.04 0.43 -25.11
CA GLU A 356 7.60 -0.92 -24.98
C GLU A 356 7.40 -1.73 -26.27
N SER A 357 8.22 -1.44 -27.29
CA SER A 357 8.11 -2.07 -28.62
C SER A 357 8.23 -3.60 -28.62
N ASN A 358 8.78 -4.21 -27.57
CA ASN A 358 8.94 -5.65 -27.40
C ASN A 358 7.87 -6.30 -26.49
N ASN A 359 6.84 -5.56 -26.06
CA ASN A 359 5.80 -6.09 -25.20
C ASN A 359 4.93 -7.13 -25.95
N GLN A 360 5.16 -8.41 -25.65
CA GLN A 360 4.51 -9.52 -26.35
C GLN A 360 3.00 -9.57 -26.09
N LYS A 361 2.57 -9.25 -24.86
CA LYS A 361 1.15 -9.22 -24.50
C LYS A 361 0.40 -8.17 -25.32
N ALA A 362 0.99 -6.99 -25.49
CA ALA A 362 0.42 -5.93 -26.32
C ALA A 362 0.36 -6.31 -27.81
N LYS A 363 1.41 -6.94 -28.36
CA LYS A 363 1.40 -7.42 -29.77
C LYS A 363 0.31 -8.45 -30.02
N GLU A 364 0.19 -9.44 -29.15
CA GLU A 364 -0.81 -10.50 -29.26
C GLU A 364 -2.23 -9.96 -29.04
N GLY A 365 -2.41 -9.11 -28.02
CA GLY A 365 -3.66 -8.42 -27.72
C GLY A 365 -4.13 -7.56 -28.88
N MET A 366 -3.25 -6.73 -29.45
CA MET A 366 -3.56 -5.88 -30.61
C MET A 366 -3.96 -6.71 -31.83
N LYS A 367 -3.22 -7.78 -32.16
CA LYS A 367 -3.56 -8.67 -33.27
C LYS A 367 -4.93 -9.32 -33.06
N LYS A 368 -5.23 -9.75 -31.83
CA LYS A 368 -6.54 -10.32 -31.47
C LYS A 368 -7.65 -9.27 -31.59
N ALA A 369 -7.43 -8.06 -31.10
CA ALA A 369 -8.37 -6.95 -31.17
C ALA A 369 -8.68 -6.57 -32.63
N GLN A 370 -7.66 -6.46 -33.49
CA GLN A 370 -7.81 -6.22 -34.92
C GLN A 370 -8.64 -7.31 -35.60
N LYS A 371 -8.38 -8.58 -35.29
CA LYS A 371 -9.15 -9.71 -35.83
C LYS A 371 -10.62 -9.63 -35.40
N LEU A 372 -10.90 -9.32 -34.14
CA LEU A 372 -12.26 -9.19 -33.62
C LEU A 372 -12.98 -7.98 -34.19
N LEU A 373 -12.31 -6.84 -34.35
CA LEU A 373 -12.87 -5.65 -35.01
C LEU A 373 -13.22 -5.93 -36.47
N LYS A 374 -12.36 -6.65 -37.20
CA LYS A 374 -12.66 -7.08 -38.58
C LYS A 374 -13.86 -8.03 -38.61
N ALA A 375 -13.94 -8.96 -37.65
CA ALA A 375 -15.08 -9.86 -37.55
C ALA A 375 -16.39 -9.15 -37.18
N SER A 376 -16.36 -8.14 -36.29
CA SER A 376 -17.54 -7.34 -35.91
C SER A 376 -18.02 -6.44 -37.05
N ASN A 377 -17.10 -5.97 -37.90
CA ASN A 377 -17.40 -5.12 -39.06
C ASN A 377 -17.74 -5.93 -40.32
N ARG A 378 -17.65 -7.26 -40.30
CA ARG A 378 -17.96 -8.10 -41.45
C ARG A 378 -19.46 -8.03 -41.77
N ARG A 379 -19.78 -7.58 -42.98
CA ARG A 379 -21.15 -7.47 -43.47
C ARG A 379 -21.72 -8.86 -43.76
N ASP A 380 -22.93 -9.15 -43.25
CA ASP A 380 -23.68 -10.34 -43.64
C ASP A 380 -24.72 -9.97 -44.71
N TYR A 381 -24.34 -10.09 -45.98
CA TYR A 381 -25.20 -9.71 -47.10
C TYR A 381 -26.52 -10.49 -47.18
N TYR A 382 -26.54 -11.74 -46.72
CA TYR A 382 -27.77 -12.55 -46.68
C TYR A 382 -28.73 -12.02 -45.62
N LYS A 383 -28.20 -11.63 -44.46
CA LYS A 383 -28.96 -10.99 -43.38
C LYS A 383 -29.48 -9.61 -43.79
N ILE A 384 -28.68 -8.82 -44.50
CA ILE A 384 -29.07 -7.48 -45.01
C ILE A 384 -30.28 -7.58 -45.94
N LEU A 385 -30.29 -8.53 -46.89
CA LEU A 385 -31.43 -8.75 -47.79
C LEU A 385 -32.53 -9.66 -47.21
N ALA A 386 -32.37 -10.14 -45.97
CA ALA A 386 -33.28 -11.06 -45.30
C ALA A 386 -33.60 -12.33 -46.14
N VAL A 387 -32.58 -12.92 -46.77
CA VAL A 387 -32.70 -14.12 -47.60
C VAL A 387 -31.82 -15.25 -47.07
N PRO A 388 -32.21 -16.53 -47.19
CA PRO A 388 -31.36 -17.64 -46.79
C PRO A 388 -30.18 -17.80 -47.75
N LYS A 389 -29.09 -18.44 -47.30
CA LYS A 389 -27.92 -18.76 -48.14
C LYS A 389 -28.27 -19.58 -49.39
N SER A 390 -29.35 -20.36 -49.33
CA SER A 390 -29.87 -21.16 -50.45
C SER A 390 -30.71 -20.36 -51.46
N ALA A 391 -30.91 -19.05 -51.25
CA ALA A 391 -31.77 -18.23 -52.12
C ALA A 391 -31.26 -18.19 -53.56
N SER A 392 -32.18 -18.31 -54.52
CA SER A 392 -31.84 -18.18 -55.94
C SER A 392 -31.54 -16.72 -56.29
N LYS A 393 -30.83 -16.49 -57.40
CA LYS A 393 -30.58 -15.12 -57.92
C LYS A 393 -31.87 -14.33 -58.13
N LYS A 394 -32.96 -15.00 -58.51
CA LYS A 394 -34.29 -14.40 -58.67
C LYS A 394 -34.88 -13.95 -57.33
N ASP A 395 -34.71 -14.75 -56.28
CA ASP A 395 -35.21 -14.43 -54.94
C ASP A 395 -34.42 -13.26 -54.32
N ILE A 396 -33.11 -13.22 -54.53
CA ILE A 396 -32.23 -12.12 -54.10
C ILE A 396 -32.63 -10.80 -54.78
N LEU A 397 -32.86 -10.80 -56.10
CA LEU A 397 -33.32 -9.62 -56.83
C LEU A 397 -34.72 -9.17 -56.38
N LYS A 398 -35.61 -10.11 -56.05
CA LYS A 398 -36.95 -9.81 -55.51
C LYS A 398 -36.85 -9.15 -54.13
N ALA A 399 -36.02 -9.69 -53.24
CA ALA A 399 -35.77 -9.15 -51.92
C ALA A 399 -35.13 -7.74 -51.99
N TYR A 400 -34.13 -7.57 -52.85
CA TYR A 400 -33.52 -6.27 -53.13
C TYR A 400 -34.55 -5.24 -53.57
N ARG A 401 -35.40 -5.53 -54.57
CA ARG A 401 -36.42 -4.56 -55.04
C ARG A 401 -37.39 -4.15 -53.93
N LYS A 402 -37.77 -5.09 -53.07
CA LYS A 402 -38.63 -4.82 -51.92
C LYS A 402 -37.94 -3.85 -50.95
N MET A 403 -36.70 -4.18 -50.55
CA MET A 403 -35.92 -3.40 -49.59
C MET A 403 -35.52 -2.02 -50.16
N ALA A 404 -35.15 -1.95 -51.43
CA ALA A 404 -34.82 -0.70 -52.11
C ALA A 404 -36.03 0.24 -52.20
N ALA A 405 -37.24 -0.28 -52.45
CA ALA A 405 -38.46 0.52 -52.41
C ALA A 405 -38.82 0.95 -50.98
N GLU A 406 -38.53 0.12 -49.98
CA GLU A 406 -38.78 0.40 -48.56
C GLU A 406 -37.87 1.50 -48.01
N TYR A 407 -36.56 1.40 -48.28
CA TYR A 407 -35.51 2.26 -47.74
C TYR A 407 -35.00 3.32 -48.73
N HIS A 408 -35.78 3.66 -49.77
CA HIS A 408 -35.38 4.71 -50.70
C HIS A 408 -35.26 6.06 -49.97
N PRO A 409 -34.13 6.79 -50.07
CA PRO A 409 -33.89 8.04 -49.32
C PRO A 409 -34.97 9.11 -49.47
N ASP A 410 -35.64 9.15 -50.62
CA ASP A 410 -36.72 10.12 -50.90
C ASP A 410 -38.00 9.88 -50.07
N ARG A 411 -38.09 8.75 -49.37
CA ARG A 411 -39.20 8.46 -48.46
C ARG A 411 -39.02 9.04 -47.06
N PHE A 412 -37.85 9.58 -46.75
CA PHE A 412 -37.47 10.02 -45.40
C PHE A 412 -36.94 11.47 -45.42
N GLN A 413 -37.02 12.15 -44.28
CA GLN A 413 -36.51 13.52 -44.11
C GLN A 413 -35.62 13.61 -42.86
N GLY A 414 -34.71 14.60 -42.84
CA GLY A 414 -33.84 14.85 -41.68
C GLY A 414 -32.91 13.67 -41.34
N GLU A 415 -32.80 13.34 -40.06
CA GLU A 415 -31.90 12.29 -39.56
C GLU A 415 -32.29 10.88 -40.06
N GLU A 416 -33.59 10.64 -40.30
CA GLU A 416 -34.09 9.38 -40.87
C GLU A 416 -33.64 9.19 -42.33
N ARG A 417 -33.48 10.28 -43.10
CA ARG A 417 -32.94 10.22 -44.46
C ARG A 417 -31.50 9.73 -44.45
N ALA A 418 -30.67 10.26 -43.56
CA ALA A 418 -29.26 9.83 -43.44
C ALA A 418 -29.15 8.35 -43.03
N GLN A 419 -30.05 7.85 -42.19
CA GLN A 419 -30.11 6.43 -41.84
C GLN A 419 -30.58 5.56 -43.01
N ALA A 420 -31.59 6.02 -43.76
CA ALA A 420 -32.09 5.35 -44.96
C ALA A 420 -31.02 5.29 -46.07
N GLU A 421 -30.25 6.37 -46.27
CA GLU A 421 -29.12 6.41 -47.22
C GLU A 421 -28.06 5.36 -46.86
N LYS A 422 -27.66 5.27 -45.58
CA LYS A 422 -26.72 4.23 -45.12
C LYS A 422 -27.26 2.82 -45.37
N ARG A 423 -28.52 2.55 -45.02
CA ARG A 423 -29.16 1.24 -45.29
C ARG A 423 -29.25 0.95 -46.78
N PHE A 424 -29.58 1.93 -47.60
CA PHE A 424 -29.71 1.76 -49.05
C PHE A 424 -28.37 1.39 -49.70
N VAL A 425 -27.27 1.96 -49.22
CA VAL A 425 -25.91 1.58 -49.62
C VAL A 425 -25.62 0.11 -49.26
N GLU A 426 -25.96 -0.33 -48.05
CA GLU A 426 -25.78 -1.73 -47.62
C GLU A 426 -26.63 -2.72 -48.43
N ILE A 427 -27.89 -2.39 -48.69
CA ILE A 427 -28.82 -3.19 -49.52
C ILE A 427 -28.29 -3.31 -50.96
N SER A 428 -27.74 -2.22 -51.50
CA SER A 428 -27.15 -2.19 -52.84
C SER A 428 -25.87 -3.03 -52.92
N ALA A 429 -24.99 -2.91 -51.94
CA ALA A 429 -23.79 -3.73 -51.80
C ALA A 429 -24.14 -5.22 -51.68
N ALA A 430 -25.15 -5.57 -50.90
CA ALA A 430 -25.63 -6.95 -50.76
C ALA A 430 -26.16 -7.52 -52.07
N LYS A 431 -26.91 -6.72 -52.86
CA LYS A 431 -27.34 -7.13 -54.20
C LYS A 431 -26.14 -7.35 -55.12
N GLU A 432 -25.15 -6.46 -55.10
CA GLU A 432 -23.98 -6.59 -55.95
C GLU A 432 -23.23 -7.89 -55.69
N VAL A 433 -22.95 -8.19 -54.42
CA VAL A 433 -22.21 -9.40 -54.02
C VAL A 433 -23.02 -10.67 -54.27
N LEU A 434 -24.31 -10.69 -53.92
CA LEU A 434 -25.10 -11.93 -53.95
C LEU A 434 -25.67 -12.28 -55.34
N THR A 435 -25.66 -11.34 -56.29
CA THR A 435 -26.16 -11.60 -57.67
C THR A 435 -25.05 -11.88 -58.67
N ASP A 436 -23.80 -11.64 -58.31
CA ASP A 436 -22.62 -12.05 -59.05
C ASP A 436 -22.13 -13.40 -58.52
N ASP A 437 -22.03 -14.42 -59.38
CA ASP A 437 -21.77 -15.79 -58.95
C ASP A 437 -20.35 -15.95 -58.38
N GLU A 438 -19.38 -15.17 -58.87
CA GLU A 438 -17.99 -15.20 -58.39
C GLU A 438 -17.87 -14.48 -57.04
N LYS A 439 -18.42 -13.27 -56.92
CA LYS A 439 -18.44 -12.53 -55.65
C LYS A 439 -19.22 -13.30 -54.57
N ARG A 440 -20.35 -13.91 -54.92
CA ARG A 440 -21.12 -14.74 -53.99
C ARG A 440 -20.30 -15.94 -53.50
N ALA A 441 -19.62 -16.63 -54.41
CA ALA A 441 -18.75 -17.76 -54.04
C ALA A 441 -17.58 -17.32 -53.16
N GLN A 442 -16.94 -16.19 -53.43
CA GLN A 442 -15.90 -15.61 -52.58
C GLN A 442 -16.44 -15.33 -51.16
N PHE A 443 -17.61 -14.68 -51.08
CA PHE A 443 -18.28 -14.37 -49.81
C PHE A 443 -18.65 -15.62 -49.01
N ASP A 444 -19.20 -16.64 -49.68
CA ASP A 444 -19.56 -17.93 -49.09
C ASP A 444 -18.34 -18.70 -48.59
N ASN A 445 -17.18 -18.52 -49.23
CA ASN A 445 -15.89 -19.08 -48.83
C ASN A 445 -15.16 -18.25 -47.75
N GLY A 446 -15.78 -17.19 -47.24
CA GLY A 446 -15.22 -16.41 -46.13
C GLY A 446 -14.52 -15.12 -46.51
N ILE A 447 -14.43 -14.78 -47.80
CA ILE A 447 -13.72 -13.61 -48.33
C ILE A 447 -14.75 -12.54 -48.70
N ASP A 448 -14.68 -11.36 -48.10
CA ASP A 448 -15.59 -10.26 -48.46
C ASP A 448 -15.14 -9.61 -49.80
N PRO A 449 -15.92 -9.72 -50.89
CA PRO A 449 -15.52 -9.22 -52.22
C PRO A 449 -15.48 -7.69 -52.31
N LEU A 450 -16.08 -6.98 -51.35
CA LEU A 450 -16.06 -5.52 -51.31
C LEU A 450 -15.05 -4.99 -50.28
N ASP A 451 -14.31 -5.86 -49.58
CA ASP A 451 -13.23 -5.49 -48.66
C ASP A 451 -11.88 -5.43 -49.40
N LEU A 452 -11.43 -4.21 -49.69
CA LEU A 452 -10.20 -3.91 -50.46
C LEU A 452 -8.91 -4.43 -49.79
N GLU A 453 -8.90 -4.63 -48.46
CA GLU A 453 -7.74 -5.19 -47.75
C GLU A 453 -7.64 -6.72 -47.87
N GLN A 454 -8.75 -7.44 -48.02
CA GLN A 454 -8.73 -8.91 -48.19
C GLN A 454 -8.34 -9.32 -49.61
N GLN A 455 -8.63 -8.49 -50.61
CA GLN A 455 -8.21 -8.72 -51.99
C GLN A 455 -6.68 -8.63 -52.18
N THR A 456 -5.96 -7.94 -51.30
CA THR A 456 -4.50 -7.77 -51.38
C THR A 456 -3.68 -8.83 -50.63
N GLN A 457 -4.31 -9.71 -49.83
CA GLN A 457 -3.63 -10.75 -49.06
C GLN A 457 -3.56 -12.14 -49.71
N ASN A 458 -3.97 -12.30 -50.98
CA ASN A 458 -3.93 -13.59 -51.69
C ASN A 458 -2.77 -13.62 -52.72
N PRO A 459 -1.60 -14.25 -52.43
CA PRO A 459 -0.44 -14.19 -53.34
C PRO A 459 -0.47 -15.23 -54.48
N PHE A 460 -1.54 -16.02 -54.62
CA PHE A 460 -1.60 -17.11 -55.61
C PHE A 460 -2.93 -17.09 -56.36
N GLY A 461 -2.93 -16.42 -57.51
CA GLY A 461 -4.02 -16.41 -58.49
C GLY A 461 -3.71 -15.43 -59.60
N GLY A 462 -2.90 -15.86 -60.57
CA GLY A 462 -2.30 -14.99 -61.57
C GLY A 462 -3.22 -14.52 -62.70
N GLY A 463 -2.81 -13.41 -63.32
CA GLY A 463 -2.96 -13.16 -64.75
C GLY A 463 -3.98 -12.09 -65.15
N GLY A 464 -3.49 -10.94 -65.66
CA GLY A 464 -4.15 -10.27 -66.79
C GLY A 464 -4.64 -8.83 -66.61
N HIS A 465 -3.76 -7.90 -66.99
CA HIS A 465 -3.99 -6.56 -67.56
C HIS A 465 -4.42 -5.35 -66.70
N PRO A 466 -3.79 -4.18 -66.94
CA PRO A 466 -4.03 -2.94 -66.22
C PRO A 466 -5.17 -2.15 -66.88
N PHE A 467 -6.10 -1.63 -66.08
CA PHE A 467 -6.94 -0.53 -66.53
C PHE A 467 -6.69 0.70 -65.68
N SER A 468 -6.26 1.74 -66.38
CA SER A 468 -5.87 3.04 -65.90
C SER A 468 -7.03 3.81 -65.27
N GLY A 469 -6.77 4.38 -64.09
CA GLY A 469 -7.10 5.77 -63.76
C GLY A 469 -8.55 6.12 -63.43
N PHE A 470 -8.83 6.25 -62.12
CA PHE A 470 -9.49 7.44 -61.56
C PHE A 470 -8.95 7.68 -60.14
N PRO A 471 -8.55 8.91 -59.78
CA PRO A 471 -7.99 9.19 -58.47
C PRO A 471 -9.11 9.53 -57.49
N PHE A 472 -9.29 8.72 -56.46
CA PHE A 472 -9.89 9.20 -55.22
C PHE A 472 -8.85 9.08 -54.10
N ALA A 473 -7.98 10.09 -54.09
CA ALA A 473 -7.32 10.50 -52.88
C ALA A 473 -8.37 11.08 -51.91
N HIS A 474 -8.09 10.86 -50.63
CA HIS A 474 -8.79 11.34 -49.45
C HIS A 474 -9.76 12.51 -49.63
N MET A 475 -11.05 12.25 -49.39
CA MET A 475 -11.96 13.28 -48.92
C MET A 475 -12.85 12.71 -47.80
N HIS A 476 -12.63 13.23 -46.60
CA HIS A 476 -13.71 13.44 -45.63
C HIS A 476 -14.83 14.25 -46.31
N PRO A 477 -16.11 14.01 -45.97
CA PRO A 477 -17.03 15.15 -46.05
C PRO A 477 -18.06 15.18 -44.93
N PHE A 478 -17.88 16.11 -43.99
CA PHE A 478 -18.92 17.11 -43.73
C PHE A 478 -18.71 18.19 -44.79
N GLU A 479 -19.68 18.36 -45.69
CA GLU A 479 -20.15 19.62 -46.28
C GLU A 479 -20.92 19.34 -47.56
N GLY A 480 -22.11 19.94 -47.65
CA GLY A 480 -23.12 19.64 -48.65
C GLY A 480 -22.79 20.19 -50.03
N ALA A 481 -23.11 19.40 -51.04
CA ALA A 481 -23.35 19.87 -52.40
C ALA A 481 -24.52 19.07 -52.99
N HIS A 482 -25.61 19.78 -53.30
CA HIS A 482 -26.77 19.25 -54.01
C HIS A 482 -26.37 18.85 -55.44
N PHE A 483 -26.74 17.64 -55.85
CA PHE A 483 -26.73 17.22 -57.25
C PHE A 483 -28.15 16.89 -57.69
N GLU A 484 -28.62 17.60 -58.72
CA GLU A 484 -29.93 17.45 -59.34
C GLU A 484 -29.77 16.61 -60.61
N PHE A 485 -30.59 15.55 -60.77
CA PHE A 485 -30.60 14.71 -61.96
C PHE A 485 -31.89 14.94 -62.76
N HIS A 486 -31.74 15.37 -64.02
CA HIS A 486 -32.80 15.31 -65.02
C HIS A 486 -32.78 13.94 -65.70
N PHE A 487 -33.97 13.35 -65.87
CA PHE A 487 -34.19 12.23 -66.79
C PHE A 487 -35.31 12.58 -67.76
N GLY A 488 -35.04 12.40 -69.05
CA GLY A 488 -36.03 12.27 -70.11
C GLY A 488 -36.43 10.82 -70.34
#